data_AF-A0A1W9V7Z8-F1
#
_entry.id   AF-A0A1W9V7Z8-F1
#
_cell.length_a   1.000
_cell.length_b   1.000
_cell.length_c   1.000
_cell.angle_alpha   90.00
_cell.angle_beta   90.00
_cell.angle_gamma   90.00
#
_symmetry.space_group_name_H-M   'P 1'
#
loop_
_entity.id
_entity.type
_entity.pdbx_description
1 polymer ?
#
loop_
_entity_poly.entity_id
_entity_poly.type
_entity_poly.pdbx_seq_one_letter_code
_entity_poly.pdbx_strand_id
1 'polypeptide(L)'
;MFPQVMWDVELGANQDYLELVVAAQITGKPKMGIAARTGATGRGLCYATLSAVSNLYLDGKWESSVKLTKKEEILLKEIVGINVPLILEKGGIHIITEENWNILTESIYPKLLKDKKMVVQGSGKVGSSIIKELAVYGVNLIAISDAGGAIIGDKLDPNEVLDAVAASRDLEDRSLRASVIHTEKNVTEKIKGAAEGSSILEIECDLLFPAALEGAVTEKNAPKINTKIEICGSNGSNSSKAEKILMEKGVLVVYDFLANSAGVSASYFEWLRNLYQRARYEAEVIYQKEFDDRVMDRYIMPEFKERIKDVLNQDESDEVTLQWNTILRDIMFSAVNEDYHYAREQGVSMKDAGFLNSQLRVLAAGLCRLSDAEADSMISTLPGETQELLRKEFLSHPEVTIIQNSREMKKKLI
;
A
#
# COMPACT_ATOMS: atom_id res chain seq x y z
N MET A 1 30.21 34.74 -26.59
CA MET A 1 29.61 35.44 -25.43
C MET A 1 28.33 36.08 -25.94
N PHE A 2 27.22 35.79 -25.26
CA PHE A 2 25.79 35.90 -25.64
C PHE A 2 25.20 34.76 -26.48
N PRO A 3 24.02 34.21 -26.10
CA PRO A 3 23.10 34.65 -25.05
C PRO A 3 22.98 33.60 -23.93
N GLN A 4 23.35 33.92 -22.70
CA GLN A 4 22.84 33.19 -21.53
C GLN A 4 21.59 33.90 -20.97
N VAL A 5 21.44 35.18 -21.30
CA VAL A 5 20.40 36.09 -20.77
C VAL A 5 19.07 36.02 -21.54
N MET A 6 19.04 35.56 -22.80
CA MET A 6 17.78 35.33 -23.54
C MET A 6 17.08 34.02 -23.15
N TRP A 7 17.85 33.03 -22.67
CA TRP A 7 17.34 31.69 -22.34
C TRP A 7 16.56 31.65 -21.03
N ASP A 8 16.99 32.43 -20.04
CA ASP A 8 16.29 32.54 -18.74
C ASP A 8 14.91 33.20 -18.88
N VAL A 9 14.70 34.03 -19.91
CA VAL A 9 13.41 34.71 -20.14
C VAL A 9 12.42 33.79 -20.86
N GLU A 10 12.86 32.97 -21.82
CA GLU A 10 11.99 32.00 -22.53
C GLU A 10 11.61 30.80 -21.65
N LEU A 11 12.53 30.27 -20.83
CA LEU A 11 12.23 29.18 -19.90
C LEU A 11 11.31 29.63 -18.75
N GLY A 12 11.48 30.86 -18.27
CA GLY A 12 10.63 31.49 -17.26
C GLY A 12 9.25 31.94 -17.78
N ALA A 13 9.04 31.95 -19.10
CA ALA A 13 7.78 32.34 -19.73
C ALA A 13 7.04 31.18 -20.43
N ASN A 14 7.71 30.04 -20.65
CA ASN A 14 7.10 28.85 -21.24
C ASN A 14 6.18 28.16 -20.22
N GLN A 15 4.89 28.39 -20.38
CA GLN A 15 3.86 27.88 -19.49
C GLN A 15 3.87 26.34 -19.39
N ASP A 16 4.11 25.63 -20.49
CA ASP A 16 4.14 24.15 -20.51
C ASP A 16 5.31 23.62 -19.69
N TYR A 17 6.49 24.24 -19.82
CA TYR A 17 7.66 23.87 -19.03
C TYR A 17 7.46 24.18 -17.55
N LEU A 18 6.91 25.36 -17.21
CA LEU A 18 6.60 25.70 -15.82
C LEU A 18 5.59 24.74 -15.20
N GLU A 19 4.57 24.30 -15.96
CA GLU A 19 3.63 23.27 -15.53
C GLU A 19 4.34 21.95 -15.16
N LEU A 20 5.29 21.49 -15.97
CA LEU A 20 6.10 20.29 -15.68
C LEU A 20 7.01 20.47 -14.46
N VAL A 21 7.59 21.65 -14.27
CA VAL A 21 8.43 21.97 -13.09
C VAL A 21 7.64 21.91 -11.80
N VAL A 22 6.40 22.42 -11.78
CA VAL A 22 5.55 22.41 -10.58
C VAL A 22 4.82 21.08 -10.38
N ALA A 23 4.59 20.30 -11.44
CA ALA A 23 3.82 19.06 -11.37
C ALA A 23 4.37 18.07 -10.33
N ALA A 24 5.69 17.93 -10.23
CA ALA A 24 6.32 17.00 -9.29
C ALA A 24 6.32 17.46 -7.83
N GLN A 25 5.82 18.66 -7.50
CA GLN A 25 5.84 19.18 -6.11
C GLN A 25 4.73 18.60 -5.23
N ILE A 26 3.62 18.17 -5.84
CA ILE A 26 2.43 17.62 -5.14
C ILE A 26 1.94 16.40 -5.93
N THR A 27 1.36 15.41 -5.27
CA THR A 27 0.78 14.21 -5.91
C THR A 27 -0.71 14.08 -5.59
N GLY A 28 -1.42 13.17 -6.25
CA GLY A 28 -2.88 13.04 -6.13
C GLY A 28 -3.63 14.12 -6.90
N LYS A 29 -3.02 14.65 -7.96
CA LYS A 29 -3.55 15.78 -8.72
C LYS A 29 -4.58 15.31 -9.77
N PRO A 30 -5.64 16.08 -10.04
CA PRO A 30 -6.57 15.77 -11.13
C PRO A 30 -5.96 16.01 -12.52
N LYS A 31 -5.08 17.02 -12.65
CA LYS A 31 -4.30 17.31 -13.87
C LYS A 31 -2.84 16.90 -13.64
N MET A 32 -2.23 16.26 -14.64
CA MET A 32 -0.86 15.71 -14.55
C MET A 32 -0.65 14.72 -13.38
N GLY A 33 -1.73 14.08 -12.92
CA GLY A 33 -1.67 12.92 -12.05
C GLY A 33 -1.59 11.62 -12.85
N ILE A 34 -1.69 10.49 -12.14
CA ILE A 34 -1.91 9.17 -12.76
C ILE A 34 -3.23 8.59 -12.29
N ALA A 35 -3.95 7.89 -13.18
CA ALA A 35 -5.23 7.30 -12.81
C ALA A 35 -5.08 6.22 -11.72
N ALA A 36 -3.95 5.50 -11.72
CA ALA A 36 -3.61 4.50 -10.70
C ALA A 36 -3.57 5.06 -9.27
N ARG A 37 -3.41 6.38 -9.08
CA ARG A 37 -3.40 7.01 -7.75
C ARG A 37 -4.79 7.04 -7.11
N THR A 38 -5.84 7.08 -7.91
CA THR A 38 -7.22 7.07 -7.42
C THR A 38 -7.57 5.69 -6.89
N GLY A 39 -7.95 5.60 -5.61
CA GLY A 39 -8.29 4.32 -4.96
C GLY A 39 -7.09 3.46 -4.55
N ALA A 40 -5.85 3.90 -4.83
CA ALA A 40 -4.63 3.13 -4.56
C ALA A 40 -4.55 2.58 -3.13
N THR A 41 -4.91 3.38 -2.12
CA THR A 41 -4.89 2.95 -0.72
C THR A 41 -5.82 1.76 -0.48
N GLY A 42 -7.10 1.83 -0.88
CA GLY A 42 -8.03 0.71 -0.68
C GLY A 42 -7.68 -0.52 -1.51
N ARG A 43 -7.12 -0.33 -2.71
CA ARG A 43 -6.54 -1.43 -3.50
C ARG A 43 -5.36 -2.10 -2.77
N GLY A 44 -4.50 -1.32 -2.13
CA GLY A 44 -3.43 -1.82 -1.26
C GLY A 44 -3.94 -2.65 -0.10
N LEU A 45 -4.98 -2.17 0.60
CA LEU A 45 -5.65 -2.93 1.65
C LEU A 45 -6.21 -4.26 1.11
N CYS A 46 -6.77 -4.25 -0.11
CA CYS A 46 -7.23 -5.48 -0.76
C CYS A 46 -6.05 -6.43 -0.97
N TYR A 47 -4.96 -6.00 -1.60
CA TYR A 47 -3.78 -6.84 -1.81
C TYR A 47 -3.19 -7.37 -0.50
N ALA A 48 -3.15 -6.55 0.54
CA ALA A 48 -2.75 -6.95 1.89
C ALA A 48 -3.66 -8.03 2.46
N THR A 49 -4.98 -7.88 2.29
CA THR A 49 -5.97 -8.88 2.70
C THR A 49 -5.75 -10.21 1.96
N LEU A 50 -5.57 -10.14 0.63
CA LEU A 50 -5.37 -11.33 -0.21
C LEU A 50 -4.09 -12.07 0.18
N SER A 51 -2.98 -11.36 0.42
CA SER A 51 -1.73 -11.95 0.88
C SER A 51 -1.84 -12.54 2.30
N ALA A 52 -2.46 -11.83 3.24
CA ALA A 52 -2.69 -12.30 4.60
C ALA A 52 -3.55 -13.57 4.65
N VAL A 53 -4.65 -13.61 3.89
CA VAL A 53 -5.52 -14.79 3.75
C VAL A 53 -4.75 -15.97 3.14
N SER A 54 -3.90 -15.71 2.14
CA SER A 54 -3.07 -16.75 1.52
C SER A 54 -2.13 -17.41 2.54
N ASN A 55 -1.46 -16.59 3.35
CA ASN A 55 -0.58 -17.04 4.42
C ASN A 55 -1.34 -17.84 5.50
N LEU A 56 -2.44 -17.31 6.03
CA LEU A 56 -3.23 -17.99 7.06
C LEU A 56 -3.85 -19.30 6.55
N TYR A 57 -4.26 -19.38 5.28
CA TYR A 57 -4.79 -20.61 4.70
C TYR A 57 -3.72 -21.71 4.65
N LEU A 58 -2.51 -21.39 4.21
CA LEU A 58 -1.40 -22.35 4.17
C LEU A 58 -0.93 -22.78 5.57
N ASP A 59 -1.09 -21.90 6.57
CA ASP A 59 -0.83 -22.21 7.98
C ASP A 59 -1.99 -22.97 8.67
N GLY A 60 -3.09 -23.25 7.96
CA GLY A 60 -4.26 -23.94 8.51
C GLY A 60 -5.07 -23.09 9.50
N LYS A 61 -4.85 -21.76 9.50
CA LYS A 61 -5.52 -20.78 10.37
C LYS A 61 -6.67 -20.05 9.66
N TRP A 62 -6.88 -20.33 8.37
CA TRP A 62 -7.99 -19.82 7.57
C TRP A 62 -8.71 -20.96 6.85
N GLU A 63 -10.02 -21.05 7.06
CA GLU A 63 -10.85 -22.08 6.43
C GLU A 63 -11.48 -21.55 5.14
N SER A 64 -11.21 -22.23 4.03
CA SER A 64 -11.85 -21.93 2.75
C SER A 64 -13.28 -22.47 2.71
N SER A 65 -14.20 -21.69 2.14
CA SER A 65 -15.59 -22.11 1.94
C SER A 65 -15.71 -23.18 0.84
N VAL A 66 -14.70 -23.26 -0.04
CA VAL A 66 -14.57 -24.30 -1.07
C VAL A 66 -13.14 -24.78 -1.11
N LYS A 67 -12.93 -26.11 -1.07
CA LYS A 67 -11.58 -26.68 -1.06
C LYS A 67 -10.80 -26.32 -2.34
N LEU A 68 -9.55 -25.90 -2.16
CA LEU A 68 -8.64 -25.67 -3.28
C LEU A 68 -8.17 -27.01 -3.88
N THR A 69 -7.95 -27.02 -5.19
CA THR A 69 -7.28 -28.13 -5.86
C THR A 69 -5.78 -28.11 -5.55
N LYS A 70 -5.09 -29.23 -5.75
CA LYS A 70 -3.62 -29.29 -5.56
C LYS A 70 -2.86 -28.26 -6.41
N LYS A 71 -3.33 -27.99 -7.64
CA LYS A 71 -2.71 -26.98 -8.52
C LYS A 71 -2.87 -25.57 -7.96
N GLU A 72 -4.06 -25.26 -7.44
CA GLU A 72 -4.34 -23.97 -6.80
C GLU A 72 -3.51 -23.79 -5.52
N GLU A 73 -3.34 -24.85 -4.72
CA GLU A 73 -2.48 -24.80 -3.54
C GLU A 73 -1.00 -24.60 -3.88
N ILE A 74 -0.52 -25.18 -5.00
CA ILE A 74 0.85 -24.93 -5.49
C ILE A 74 1.01 -23.47 -5.88
N LEU A 75 0.08 -22.93 -6.68
CA LEU A 75 0.12 -21.53 -7.06
C LEU A 75 0.08 -20.61 -5.83
N LEU A 76 -0.80 -20.89 -4.85
CA LEU A 76 -0.88 -20.09 -3.63
C LEU A 76 0.44 -20.09 -2.82
N LYS A 77 1.15 -21.23 -2.79
CA LYS A 77 2.49 -21.31 -2.18
C LYS A 77 3.53 -20.47 -2.91
N GLU A 78 3.48 -20.43 -4.24
CA GLU A 78 4.36 -19.56 -5.03
C GLU A 78 4.11 -18.09 -4.70
N ILE A 79 2.85 -17.68 -4.55
CA ILE A 79 2.47 -16.30 -4.20
C ILE A 79 2.93 -15.91 -2.79
N VAL A 80 2.78 -16.82 -1.82
CA VAL A 80 3.25 -16.60 -0.44
C VAL A 80 4.79 -16.59 -0.33
N GLY A 81 5.49 -17.16 -1.31
CA GLY A 81 6.95 -17.14 -1.41
C GLY A 81 7.53 -15.86 -2.03
N ILE A 82 6.70 -14.90 -2.47
CA ILE A 82 7.18 -13.64 -3.04
C ILE A 82 7.82 -12.79 -1.95
N ASN A 83 9.07 -12.37 -2.18
CA ASN A 83 9.88 -11.51 -1.32
C ASN A 83 10.86 -10.67 -2.17
N VAL A 84 11.56 -9.70 -1.56
CA VAL A 84 12.49 -8.81 -2.24
C VAL A 84 13.64 -9.57 -2.91
N PRO A 85 14.32 -10.55 -2.28
CA PRO A 85 15.35 -11.34 -2.94
C PRO A 85 14.89 -12.01 -4.23
N LEU A 86 13.70 -12.64 -4.23
CA LEU A 86 13.12 -13.28 -5.42
C LEU A 86 12.80 -12.24 -6.51
N ILE A 87 12.27 -11.08 -6.11
CA ILE A 87 11.96 -10.00 -7.04
C ILE A 87 13.23 -9.50 -7.72
N LEU A 88 14.30 -9.27 -6.96
CA LEU A 88 15.60 -8.88 -7.49
C LEU A 88 16.20 -9.94 -8.42
N GLU A 89 16.12 -11.23 -8.04
CA GLU A 89 16.58 -12.35 -8.87
C GLU A 89 15.87 -12.38 -10.23
N LYS A 90 14.55 -12.13 -10.24
CA LYS A 90 13.73 -12.08 -11.47
C LYS A 90 13.77 -10.73 -12.19
N GLY A 91 14.51 -9.74 -11.68
CA GLY A 91 14.55 -8.38 -12.21
C GLY A 91 13.21 -7.64 -12.15
N GLY A 92 12.32 -8.04 -11.25
CA GLY A 92 10.97 -7.49 -11.11
C GLY A 92 9.97 -7.96 -12.17
N ILE A 93 10.36 -8.80 -13.11
CA ILE A 93 9.53 -9.20 -14.27
C ILE A 93 8.80 -10.51 -13.98
N HIS A 94 7.54 -10.62 -14.40
CA HIS A 94 6.72 -11.84 -14.27
C HIS A 94 6.68 -12.43 -12.85
N ILE A 95 6.65 -11.58 -11.82
CA ILE A 95 6.55 -12.02 -10.41
C ILE A 95 5.23 -12.78 -10.20
N ILE A 96 4.11 -12.14 -10.57
CA ILE A 96 2.81 -12.78 -10.73
C ILE A 96 2.35 -12.48 -12.16
N THR A 97 2.32 -13.51 -13.00
CA THR A 97 1.85 -13.40 -14.40
C THR A 97 0.36 -13.04 -14.46
N GLU A 98 -0.09 -12.51 -15.59
CA GLU A 98 -1.51 -12.22 -15.82
C GLU A 98 -2.36 -13.51 -15.72
N GLU A 99 -1.90 -14.61 -16.31
CA GLU A 99 -2.56 -15.92 -16.21
C GLU A 99 -2.72 -16.36 -14.75
N ASN A 100 -1.64 -16.30 -13.96
CA ASN A 100 -1.69 -16.66 -12.54
C ASN A 100 -2.60 -15.72 -11.75
N TRP A 101 -2.60 -14.42 -12.08
CA TRP A 101 -3.48 -13.44 -11.46
C TRP A 101 -4.96 -13.70 -11.76
N ASN A 102 -5.29 -14.11 -12.98
CA ASN A 102 -6.66 -14.49 -13.35
C ASN A 102 -7.09 -15.74 -12.57
N ILE A 103 -6.23 -16.77 -12.46
CA ILE A 103 -6.53 -17.95 -11.64
C ILE A 103 -6.75 -17.56 -10.17
N LEU A 104 -5.92 -16.67 -9.63
CA LEU A 104 -6.04 -16.19 -8.25
C LEU A 104 -7.37 -15.46 -8.03
N THR A 105 -7.73 -14.54 -8.92
CA THR A 105 -8.89 -13.65 -8.73
C THR A 105 -10.21 -14.28 -9.15
N GLU A 106 -10.23 -15.16 -10.14
CA GLU A 106 -11.44 -15.81 -10.63
C GLU A 106 -11.74 -17.14 -9.94
N SER A 107 -10.74 -17.80 -9.35
CA SER A 107 -10.90 -19.10 -8.70
C SER A 107 -10.46 -19.13 -7.25
N ILE A 108 -9.20 -18.82 -6.94
CA ILE A 108 -8.66 -19.07 -5.59
C ILE A 108 -9.29 -18.13 -4.54
N TYR A 109 -9.20 -16.83 -4.73
CA TYR A 109 -9.71 -15.85 -3.77
C TYR A 109 -11.23 -15.90 -3.58
N PRO A 110 -12.06 -16.08 -4.62
CA PRO A 110 -13.47 -16.37 -4.42
C PRO A 110 -13.72 -17.58 -3.51
N LYS A 111 -12.94 -18.66 -3.62
CA LYS A 111 -13.09 -19.82 -2.72
C LYS A 111 -12.68 -19.50 -1.28
N LEU A 112 -11.59 -18.78 -1.11
CA LEU A 112 -11.05 -18.41 0.21
C LEU A 112 -11.91 -17.39 0.95
N LEU A 113 -12.54 -16.46 0.22
CA LEU A 113 -13.22 -15.29 0.78
C LEU A 113 -14.75 -15.39 0.77
N LYS A 114 -15.32 -16.29 -0.03
CA LYS A 114 -16.77 -16.45 -0.11
C LYS A 114 -17.40 -16.66 1.26
N ASP A 115 -18.46 -15.93 1.52
CA ASP A 115 -19.27 -15.94 2.75
C ASP A 115 -18.57 -15.42 4.01
N LYS A 116 -17.30 -15.00 3.91
CA LYS A 116 -16.55 -14.38 5.00
C LYS A 116 -17.16 -13.03 5.36
N LYS A 117 -17.18 -12.70 6.64
CA LYS A 117 -17.80 -11.49 7.19
C LYS A 117 -16.77 -10.38 7.30
N MET A 118 -17.10 -9.21 6.76
CA MET A 118 -16.28 -8.01 6.92
C MET A 118 -17.01 -6.89 7.66
N VAL A 119 -16.25 -6.18 8.49
CA VAL A 119 -16.68 -4.98 9.21
C VAL A 119 -15.74 -3.83 8.85
N VAL A 120 -16.30 -2.67 8.51
CA VAL A 120 -15.53 -1.50 8.07
C VAL A 120 -15.86 -0.28 8.92
N GLN A 121 -14.86 0.32 9.56
CA GLN A 121 -15.02 1.61 10.21
C GLN A 121 -14.52 2.71 9.25
N GLY A 122 -15.45 3.51 8.74
CA GLY A 122 -15.21 4.58 7.80
C GLY A 122 -15.80 4.31 6.42
N SER A 123 -16.63 5.23 5.93
CA SER A 123 -17.18 5.22 4.57
C SER A 123 -16.42 6.14 3.60
N GLY A 124 -15.29 6.70 4.03
CA GLY A 124 -14.45 7.59 3.21
C GLY A 124 -13.76 6.88 2.04
N LYS A 125 -12.76 7.54 1.43
CA LYS A 125 -12.05 7.00 0.24
C LYS A 125 -11.46 5.60 0.46
N VAL A 126 -10.89 5.32 1.64
CA VAL A 126 -10.28 4.03 1.97
C VAL A 126 -11.35 2.96 2.16
N GLY A 127 -12.30 3.20 3.07
CA GLY A 127 -13.40 2.28 3.36
C GLY A 127 -14.27 1.95 2.14
N SER A 128 -14.68 2.97 1.39
CA SER A 128 -15.44 2.79 0.15
C SER A 128 -14.68 1.93 -0.87
N SER A 129 -13.37 2.13 -0.98
CA SER A 129 -12.54 1.39 -1.93
C SER A 129 -12.37 -0.07 -1.52
N ILE A 130 -12.12 -0.37 -0.24
CA ILE A 130 -11.96 -1.77 0.20
C ILE A 130 -13.26 -2.57 0.07
N ILE A 131 -14.41 -1.93 0.34
CA ILE A 131 -15.75 -2.52 0.11
C ILE A 131 -15.92 -2.94 -1.34
N LYS A 132 -15.58 -2.05 -2.28
CA LYS A 132 -15.68 -2.34 -3.71
C LYS A 132 -14.71 -3.44 -4.15
N GLU A 133 -13.46 -3.37 -3.72
CA GLU A 133 -12.40 -4.30 -4.13
C GLU A 133 -12.65 -5.73 -3.61
N LEU A 134 -13.26 -5.90 -2.41
CA LEU A 134 -13.55 -7.23 -1.86
C LEU A 134 -14.93 -7.81 -2.25
N ALA A 135 -15.87 -6.97 -2.69
CA ALA A 135 -17.21 -7.41 -3.09
C ALA A 135 -17.17 -8.48 -4.20
N VAL A 136 -16.20 -8.40 -5.11
CA VAL A 136 -16.05 -9.34 -6.24
C VAL A 136 -15.70 -10.77 -5.80
N TYR A 137 -15.17 -10.95 -4.58
CA TYR A 137 -14.79 -12.26 -4.04
C TYR A 137 -15.88 -12.90 -3.17
N GLY A 138 -17.07 -12.27 -3.07
CA GLY A 138 -18.18 -12.81 -2.30
C GLY A 138 -18.07 -12.64 -0.78
N VAL A 139 -17.28 -11.64 -0.33
CA VAL A 139 -17.22 -11.23 1.07
C VAL A 139 -18.52 -10.52 1.44
N ASN A 140 -19.07 -10.83 2.62
CA ASN A 140 -20.30 -10.23 3.14
C ASN A 140 -19.96 -9.03 4.03
N LEU A 141 -20.32 -7.82 3.60
CA LEU A 141 -20.31 -6.64 4.46
C LEU A 141 -21.46 -6.77 5.48
N ILE A 142 -21.13 -6.86 6.77
CA ILE A 142 -22.12 -7.06 7.84
C ILE A 142 -22.27 -5.85 8.76
N ALA A 143 -21.28 -4.96 8.80
CA ALA A 143 -21.41 -3.68 9.48
C ALA A 143 -20.47 -2.63 8.88
N ILE A 144 -20.95 -1.39 8.85
CA ILE A 144 -20.14 -0.23 8.46
C ILE A 144 -20.51 0.99 9.30
N SER A 145 -19.52 1.80 9.67
CA SER A 145 -19.73 3.07 10.39
C SER A 145 -19.06 4.25 9.74
N ASP A 146 -19.54 5.44 10.05
CA ASP A 146 -18.91 6.72 9.75
C ASP A 146 -19.35 7.79 10.78
N ALA A 147 -19.12 9.07 10.45
CA ALA A 147 -19.41 10.18 11.33
C ALA A 147 -20.89 10.30 11.73
N GLY A 148 -21.82 9.83 10.90
CA GLY A 148 -23.25 9.88 11.20
C GLY A 148 -23.75 8.73 12.08
N GLY A 149 -23.00 7.62 12.15
CA GLY A 149 -23.38 6.45 12.91
C GLY A 149 -22.90 5.17 12.25
N ALA A 150 -23.60 4.06 12.52
CA ALA A 150 -23.32 2.76 11.94
C ALA A 150 -24.59 2.06 11.46
N ILE A 151 -24.43 1.17 10.49
CA ILE A 151 -25.45 0.22 10.07
C ILE A 151 -24.91 -1.19 10.26
N ILE A 152 -25.79 -2.08 10.71
CA ILE A 152 -25.53 -3.52 10.84
C ILE A 152 -26.61 -4.23 10.02
N GLY A 153 -26.22 -5.28 9.31
CA GLY A 153 -27.14 -6.02 8.47
C GLY A 153 -26.67 -7.44 8.18
N ASP A 154 -27.57 -8.22 7.60
CA ASP A 154 -27.25 -9.52 7.04
C ASP A 154 -26.95 -9.34 5.54
N LYS A 155 -25.66 -9.20 5.21
CA LYS A 155 -25.16 -8.95 3.86
C LYS A 155 -25.67 -7.63 3.26
N LEU A 156 -25.16 -6.53 3.80
CA LEU A 156 -25.39 -5.17 3.28
C LEU A 156 -24.98 -5.08 1.80
N ASP A 157 -25.78 -4.38 1.00
CA ASP A 157 -25.51 -4.17 -0.43
C ASP A 157 -24.39 -3.12 -0.60
N PRO A 158 -23.19 -3.50 -1.07
CA PRO A 158 -22.08 -2.57 -1.22
C PRO A 158 -22.41 -1.37 -2.10
N ASN A 159 -23.18 -1.55 -3.16
CA ASN A 159 -23.48 -0.45 -4.08
C ASN A 159 -24.44 0.54 -3.42
N GLU A 160 -25.47 0.05 -2.74
CA GLU A 160 -26.42 0.93 -2.03
C GLU A 160 -25.74 1.72 -0.91
N VAL A 161 -24.84 1.08 -0.14
CA VAL A 161 -24.06 1.76 0.89
C VAL A 161 -23.26 2.92 0.30
N LEU A 162 -22.58 2.69 -0.83
CA LEU A 162 -21.78 3.71 -1.51
C LEU A 162 -22.64 4.82 -2.13
N ASP A 163 -23.79 4.46 -2.72
CA ASP A 163 -24.75 5.41 -3.30
C ASP A 163 -25.39 6.28 -2.21
N ALA A 164 -25.74 5.71 -1.06
CA ALA A 164 -26.26 6.42 0.10
C ALA A 164 -25.26 7.47 0.61
N VAL A 165 -23.98 7.11 0.70
CA VAL A 165 -22.88 8.01 1.07
C VAL A 165 -22.68 9.10 0.00
N ALA A 166 -22.77 8.77 -1.28
CA ALA A 166 -22.61 9.76 -2.36
C ALA A 166 -23.77 10.76 -2.41
N ALA A 167 -25.02 10.28 -2.33
CA ALA A 167 -26.23 11.08 -2.43
C ALA A 167 -26.44 12.02 -1.22
N SER A 168 -25.87 11.67 -0.07
CA SER A 168 -26.01 12.45 1.17
C SER A 168 -24.92 13.51 1.38
N ARG A 169 -24.00 13.73 0.42
CA ARG A 169 -22.86 14.67 0.59
C ARG A 169 -23.28 16.12 0.82
N ASP A 170 -24.39 16.54 0.21
CA ASP A 170 -24.85 17.93 0.19
C ASP A 170 -25.98 18.22 1.19
N LEU A 171 -26.33 17.28 2.08
CA LEU A 171 -27.36 17.48 3.09
C LEU A 171 -27.07 18.69 4.00
N GLU A 172 -28.09 19.41 4.45
CA GLU A 172 -27.88 20.56 5.35
C GLU A 172 -27.31 20.15 6.71
N ASP A 173 -27.81 19.06 7.28
CA ASP A 173 -27.30 18.49 8.53
C ASP A 173 -25.93 17.85 8.31
N ARG A 174 -24.89 18.53 8.79
CA ARG A 174 -23.49 18.09 8.68
C ARG A 174 -23.24 16.74 9.36
N SER A 175 -24.01 16.38 10.38
CA SER A 175 -23.83 15.11 11.09
C SER A 175 -24.29 13.91 10.26
N LEU A 176 -25.17 14.14 9.28
CA LEU A 176 -25.72 13.11 8.39
C LEU A 176 -25.16 13.18 6.97
N ARG A 177 -24.20 14.08 6.72
CA ARG A 177 -23.54 14.19 5.42
C ARG A 177 -22.68 12.98 5.13
N ALA A 178 -22.73 12.53 3.88
CA ALA A 178 -21.90 11.44 3.39
C ALA A 178 -21.94 10.22 4.32
N SER A 179 -23.14 9.83 4.75
CA SER A 179 -23.33 8.85 5.82
C SER A 179 -24.01 7.57 5.34
N VAL A 180 -23.57 6.44 5.88
CA VAL A 180 -24.12 5.10 5.66
C VAL A 180 -25.52 4.92 6.25
N ILE A 181 -25.93 5.78 7.20
CA ILE A 181 -27.23 5.67 7.90
C ILE A 181 -28.45 5.80 6.97
N HIS A 182 -28.25 6.29 5.74
CA HIS A 182 -29.28 6.40 4.70
C HIS A 182 -29.49 5.12 3.90
N THR A 183 -28.68 4.07 4.13
CA THR A 183 -28.86 2.73 3.54
C THR A 183 -30.06 2.04 4.18
N GLU A 184 -30.88 1.31 3.42
CA GLU A 184 -32.08 0.65 3.93
C GLU A 184 -32.08 -0.87 3.71
N LYS A 185 -31.62 -1.35 2.55
CA LYS A 185 -31.71 -2.77 2.20
C LYS A 185 -30.80 -3.63 3.08
N ASN A 186 -31.37 -4.73 3.55
CA ASN A 186 -30.71 -5.71 4.42
C ASN A 186 -30.15 -5.13 5.74
N VAL A 187 -30.49 -3.87 6.08
CA VAL A 187 -30.13 -3.27 7.35
C VAL A 187 -31.05 -3.81 8.44
N THR A 188 -30.45 -4.43 9.45
CA THR A 188 -31.18 -4.95 10.63
C THR A 188 -31.15 -3.97 11.79
N GLU A 189 -30.11 -3.13 11.87
CA GLU A 189 -29.95 -2.14 12.93
C GLU A 189 -29.23 -0.89 12.42
N LYS A 190 -29.66 0.29 12.91
CA LYS A 190 -28.99 1.57 12.71
C LYS A 190 -28.62 2.17 14.06
N ILE A 191 -27.33 2.37 14.28
CA ILE A 191 -26.79 3.03 15.47
C ILE A 191 -26.49 4.48 15.10
N LYS A 192 -27.05 5.45 15.82
CA LYS A 192 -26.79 6.87 15.56
C LYS A 192 -25.59 7.34 16.39
N GLY A 193 -24.77 8.22 15.81
CA GLY A 193 -23.64 8.84 16.49
C GLY A 193 -22.33 8.05 16.33
N ALA A 194 -21.23 8.76 16.11
CA ALA A 194 -19.92 8.17 15.84
C ALA A 194 -19.31 7.43 17.04
N ALA A 195 -19.57 7.90 18.27
CA ALA A 195 -19.03 7.28 19.48
C ALA A 195 -19.64 5.89 19.68
N GLU A 196 -20.95 5.78 19.64
CA GLU A 196 -21.69 4.52 19.69
C GLU A 196 -21.45 3.69 18.43
N GLY A 197 -21.36 4.32 17.25
CA GLY A 197 -21.05 3.67 15.98
C GLY A 197 -19.66 3.03 15.92
N SER A 198 -18.75 3.36 16.84
CA SER A 198 -17.45 2.69 16.96
C SER A 198 -17.56 1.30 17.60
N SER A 199 -18.70 0.97 18.22
CA SER A 199 -18.97 -0.36 18.79
C SER A 199 -19.00 -1.48 17.74
N ILE A 200 -19.18 -1.15 16.45
CA ILE A 200 -19.16 -2.17 15.40
C ILE A 200 -17.82 -2.90 15.30
N LEU A 201 -16.73 -2.28 15.75
CA LEU A 201 -15.40 -2.92 15.78
C LEU A 201 -15.39 -4.17 16.67
N GLU A 202 -16.32 -4.27 17.64
CA GLU A 202 -16.48 -5.41 18.54
C GLU A 202 -17.34 -6.54 17.93
N ILE A 203 -17.93 -6.35 16.74
CA ILE A 203 -18.75 -7.36 16.06
C ILE A 203 -17.87 -8.49 15.55
N GLU A 204 -18.29 -9.73 15.83
CA GLU A 204 -17.62 -10.93 15.33
C GLU A 204 -17.63 -10.98 13.80
N CYS A 205 -16.44 -11.04 13.23
CA CYS A 205 -16.20 -11.06 11.78
C CYS A 205 -14.94 -11.85 11.43
N ASP A 206 -14.68 -12.06 10.14
CA ASP A 206 -13.43 -12.67 9.69
C ASP A 206 -12.38 -11.60 9.37
N LEU A 207 -12.83 -10.45 8.85
CA LEU A 207 -12.02 -9.33 8.39
C LEU A 207 -12.49 -8.01 9.01
N LEU A 208 -11.60 -7.33 9.74
CA LEU A 208 -11.86 -6.03 10.36
C LEU A 208 -11.03 -4.93 9.69
N PHE A 209 -11.66 -3.80 9.33
CA PHE A 209 -11.00 -2.67 8.67
C PHE A 209 -11.22 -1.35 9.43
N PRO A 210 -10.35 -1.00 10.39
CA PRO A 210 -10.31 0.36 10.96
C PRO A 210 -9.77 1.34 9.90
N ALA A 211 -10.63 2.17 9.31
CA ALA A 211 -10.29 2.97 8.13
C ALA A 211 -10.71 4.46 8.24
N ALA A 212 -11.05 4.94 9.44
CA ALA A 212 -11.42 6.34 9.66
C ALA A 212 -10.52 7.07 10.65
N LEU A 213 -10.35 6.53 11.86
CA LEU A 213 -9.77 7.27 13.00
C LEU A 213 -8.44 6.67 13.45
N GLU A 214 -7.55 7.55 13.93
CA GLU A 214 -6.42 7.17 14.78
C GLU A 214 -6.94 6.68 16.14
N GLY A 215 -6.33 5.64 16.69
CA GLY A 215 -6.71 5.06 17.99
C GLY A 215 -8.12 4.49 18.02
N ALA A 216 -8.64 4.03 16.87
CA ALA A 216 -9.94 3.35 16.78
C ALA A 216 -9.97 2.08 17.63
N VAL A 217 -8.84 1.37 17.70
CA VAL A 217 -8.66 0.21 18.57
C VAL A 217 -7.72 0.56 19.72
N THR A 218 -8.20 0.37 20.94
CA THR A 218 -7.50 0.71 22.19
C THR A 218 -7.53 -0.47 23.15
N GLU A 219 -6.85 -0.36 24.29
CA GLU A 219 -6.90 -1.36 25.36
C GLU A 219 -8.33 -1.63 25.88
N LYS A 220 -9.28 -0.73 25.62
CA LYS A 220 -10.66 -0.84 26.10
C LYS A 220 -11.51 -1.79 25.25
N ASN A 221 -11.34 -1.78 23.92
CA ASN A 221 -12.14 -2.59 22.99
C ASN A 221 -11.37 -3.78 22.40
N ALA A 222 -10.03 -3.75 22.31
CA ALA A 222 -9.23 -4.86 21.83
C ALA A 222 -9.55 -6.23 22.49
N PRO A 223 -9.82 -6.31 23.81
CA PRO A 223 -10.23 -7.58 24.44
C PRO A 223 -11.53 -8.17 23.88
N LYS A 224 -12.40 -7.33 23.31
CA LYS A 224 -13.71 -7.73 22.79
C LYS A 224 -13.74 -7.95 21.27
N ILE A 225 -12.75 -7.44 20.54
CA ILE A 225 -12.63 -7.67 19.10
C ILE A 225 -12.51 -9.17 18.81
N ASN A 226 -13.41 -9.71 17.99
CA ASN A 226 -13.37 -11.10 17.57
C ASN A 226 -13.23 -11.15 16.05
N THR A 227 -11.98 -11.20 15.58
CA THR A 227 -11.64 -11.28 14.15
C THR A 227 -10.44 -12.17 13.91
N LYS A 228 -10.27 -12.65 12.67
CA LYS A 228 -9.08 -13.41 12.27
C LYS A 228 -8.00 -12.49 11.73
N ILE A 229 -8.39 -11.50 10.93
CA ILE A 229 -7.50 -10.53 10.31
C ILE A 229 -8.02 -9.13 10.57
N GLU A 230 -7.14 -8.26 11.03
CA GLU A 230 -7.37 -6.82 11.06
C GLU A 230 -6.42 -6.14 10.05
N ILE A 231 -6.98 -5.31 9.18
CA ILE A 231 -6.23 -4.53 8.19
C ILE A 231 -6.38 -3.05 8.52
N CYS A 232 -5.32 -2.46 9.06
CA CYS A 232 -5.30 -1.07 9.53
C CYS A 232 -5.30 -0.07 8.36
N GLY A 233 -6.46 0.48 8.02
CA GLY A 233 -6.62 1.44 6.93
C GLY A 233 -6.29 2.89 7.31
N SER A 234 -6.52 3.28 8.57
CA SER A 234 -6.14 4.61 9.07
C SER A 234 -4.74 4.62 9.67
N ASN A 235 -4.07 5.78 9.59
CA ASN A 235 -2.81 5.98 10.30
C ASN A 235 -3.05 5.92 11.81
N GLY A 236 -2.23 5.12 12.50
CA GLY A 236 -2.33 4.87 13.92
C GLY A 236 -3.64 4.21 14.34
N SER A 237 -4.20 3.30 13.52
CA SER A 237 -5.46 2.59 13.81
C SER A 237 -5.54 2.07 15.25
N ASN A 238 -4.43 1.54 15.75
CA ASN A 238 -4.34 0.87 17.04
C ASN A 238 -3.40 1.58 18.02
N SER A 239 -3.75 1.55 19.31
CA SER A 239 -2.79 1.85 20.37
C SER A 239 -1.80 0.68 20.54
N SER A 240 -0.59 0.96 21.04
CA SER A 240 0.42 -0.09 21.28
C SER A 240 -0.06 -1.17 22.27
N LYS A 241 -0.93 -0.81 23.21
CA LYS A 241 -1.53 -1.78 24.13
C LYS A 241 -2.56 -2.66 23.44
N ALA A 242 -3.35 -2.11 22.52
CA ALA A 242 -4.29 -2.88 21.71
C ALA A 242 -3.58 -3.93 20.86
N GLU A 243 -2.47 -3.56 20.21
CA GLU A 243 -1.70 -4.48 19.36
C GLU A 243 -1.20 -5.69 20.16
N LYS A 244 -0.69 -5.46 21.38
CA LYS A 244 -0.30 -6.56 22.26
C LYS A 244 -1.47 -7.49 22.60
N ILE A 245 -2.63 -6.93 22.93
CA ILE A 245 -3.84 -7.72 23.24
C ILE A 245 -4.29 -8.53 22.03
N LEU A 246 -4.30 -7.92 20.83
CA LEU A 246 -4.70 -8.59 19.59
C LEU A 246 -3.75 -9.72 19.21
N MET A 247 -2.43 -9.50 19.37
CA MET A 247 -1.42 -10.53 19.16
C MET A 247 -1.58 -11.71 20.12
N GLU A 248 -1.80 -11.45 21.41
CA GLU A 248 -2.06 -12.50 22.42
C GLU A 248 -3.33 -13.30 22.11
N LYS A 249 -4.32 -12.68 21.45
CA LYS A 249 -5.54 -13.33 20.96
C LYS A 249 -5.35 -14.09 19.64
N GLY A 250 -4.17 -14.00 19.02
CA GLY A 250 -3.88 -14.62 17.73
C GLY A 250 -4.55 -13.93 16.54
N VAL A 251 -4.96 -12.68 16.69
CA VAL A 251 -5.46 -11.86 15.57
C VAL A 251 -4.27 -11.45 14.71
N LEU A 252 -4.34 -11.69 13.40
CA LEU A 252 -3.34 -11.20 12.47
C LEU A 252 -3.60 -9.71 12.17
N VAL A 253 -2.78 -8.83 12.72
CA VAL A 253 -2.87 -7.39 12.47
C VAL A 253 -1.88 -7.00 11.37
N VAL A 254 -2.41 -6.63 10.20
CA VAL A 254 -1.62 -5.96 9.16
C VAL A 254 -1.63 -4.47 9.45
N TYR A 255 -0.50 -3.99 9.95
CA TYR A 255 -0.37 -2.65 10.52
C TYR A 255 -0.49 -1.53 9.47
N ASP A 256 -0.75 -0.33 9.96
CA ASP A 256 -1.16 0.85 9.19
C ASP A 256 -0.20 1.25 8.07
N PHE A 257 1.06 1.55 8.36
CA PHE A 257 2.01 2.08 7.38
C PHE A 257 2.47 1.03 6.34
N LEU A 258 2.05 -0.23 6.46
CA LEU A 258 2.15 -1.25 5.40
C LEU A 258 0.82 -1.39 4.68
N ALA A 259 -0.29 -1.59 5.39
CA ALA A 259 -1.62 -1.79 4.79
C ALA A 259 -2.02 -0.63 3.89
N ASN A 260 -1.77 0.62 4.32
CA ASN A 260 -2.14 1.82 3.58
C ASN A 260 -1.02 2.35 2.65
N SER A 261 0.15 1.68 2.62
CA SER A 261 1.36 2.12 1.89
C SER A 261 1.14 2.26 0.38
N ALA A 262 0.19 1.54 -0.19
CA ALA A 262 -0.14 1.63 -1.61
C ALA A 262 -0.51 3.06 -2.07
N GLY A 263 -1.07 3.87 -1.16
CA GLY A 263 -1.35 5.28 -1.44
C GLY A 263 -0.09 6.10 -1.68
N VAL A 264 0.96 5.89 -0.87
CA VAL A 264 2.25 6.57 -1.04
C VAL A 264 3.05 5.97 -2.20
N SER A 265 2.96 4.65 -2.44
CA SER A 265 3.58 4.00 -3.59
C SER A 265 3.01 4.52 -4.92
N ALA A 266 1.70 4.68 -5.04
CA ALA A 266 1.10 5.30 -6.22
C ALA A 266 1.42 6.80 -6.34
N SER A 267 1.58 7.52 -5.23
CA SER A 267 2.10 8.90 -5.24
C SER A 267 3.55 8.94 -5.74
N TYR A 268 4.38 7.95 -5.37
CA TYR A 268 5.73 7.80 -5.89
C TYR A 268 5.74 7.55 -7.41
N PHE A 269 4.86 6.70 -7.93
CA PHE A 269 4.70 6.50 -9.37
C PHE A 269 4.30 7.79 -10.10
N GLU A 270 3.35 8.56 -9.54
CA GLU A 270 2.95 9.86 -10.08
C GLU A 270 4.13 10.83 -10.13
N TRP A 271 4.91 10.87 -9.04
CA TRP A 271 6.09 11.71 -8.93
C TRP A 271 7.16 11.35 -9.97
N LEU A 272 7.45 10.06 -10.13
CA LEU A 272 8.36 9.57 -11.17
C LEU A 272 7.91 9.99 -12.56
N ARG A 273 6.60 9.90 -12.84
CA ARG A 273 6.05 10.30 -14.14
C ARG A 273 6.20 11.78 -14.44
N ASN A 274 5.93 12.63 -13.45
CA ASN A 274 6.15 14.06 -13.62
C ASN A 274 7.64 14.40 -13.80
N LEU A 275 8.54 13.73 -13.08
CA LEU A 275 9.98 13.87 -13.31
C LEU A 275 10.42 13.39 -14.70
N TYR A 276 9.90 12.24 -15.15
CA TYR A 276 10.19 11.68 -16.45
C TYR A 276 9.77 12.62 -17.58
N GLN A 277 8.52 13.10 -17.54
CA GLN A 277 7.99 14.04 -18.53
C GLN A 277 8.78 15.34 -18.58
N ARG A 278 9.16 15.87 -17.40
CA ARG A 278 10.02 17.05 -17.32
C ARG A 278 11.39 16.80 -17.95
N ALA A 279 12.07 15.72 -17.57
CA ALA A 279 13.41 15.41 -18.07
C ALA A 279 13.40 15.16 -19.59
N ARG A 280 12.34 14.51 -20.10
CA ARG A 280 12.12 14.31 -21.53
C ARG A 280 11.91 15.63 -22.27
N TYR A 281 11.06 16.51 -21.75
CA TYR A 281 10.84 17.85 -22.33
C TYR A 281 12.13 18.67 -22.36
N GLU A 282 12.90 18.68 -21.27
CA GLU A 282 14.20 19.35 -21.20
C GLU A 282 15.17 18.81 -22.26
N ALA A 283 15.28 17.49 -22.40
CA ALA A 283 16.15 16.88 -23.41
C ALA A 283 15.71 17.21 -24.85
N GLU A 284 14.47 16.90 -25.20
CA GLU A 284 13.98 16.92 -26.58
C GLU A 284 13.66 18.34 -27.08
N VAL A 285 13.03 19.17 -26.24
CA VAL A 285 12.52 20.49 -26.65
C VAL A 285 13.54 21.59 -26.36
N ILE A 286 14.11 21.60 -25.15
CA ILE A 286 15.02 22.68 -24.72
C ILE A 286 16.44 22.42 -25.25
N TYR A 287 16.98 21.23 -25.00
CA TYR A 287 18.36 20.90 -25.38
C TYR A 287 18.51 20.30 -26.78
N GLN A 288 17.40 19.94 -27.43
CA GLN A 288 17.37 19.33 -28.76
C GLN A 288 18.27 18.09 -28.86
N LYS A 289 18.20 17.22 -27.84
CA LYS A 289 18.93 15.95 -27.76
C LYS A 289 17.95 14.79 -27.58
N GLU A 290 18.38 13.61 -27.97
CA GLU A 290 17.66 12.37 -27.64
C GLU A 290 17.56 12.22 -26.11
N PHE A 291 16.37 11.87 -25.64
CA PHE A 291 16.13 11.64 -24.23
C PHE A 291 16.76 10.31 -23.78
N ASP A 292 17.63 10.38 -22.78
CA ASP A 292 18.26 9.22 -22.14
C ASP A 292 17.54 8.91 -20.83
N ASP A 293 16.75 7.84 -20.81
CA ASP A 293 15.95 7.46 -19.65
C ASP A 293 16.77 7.01 -18.44
N ARG A 294 18.08 6.75 -18.60
CA ARG A 294 19.00 6.40 -17.50
C ARG A 294 19.15 7.52 -16.48
N VAL A 295 18.78 8.76 -16.82
CA VAL A 295 18.68 9.86 -15.85
C VAL A 295 17.69 9.57 -14.72
N MET A 296 16.76 8.64 -14.95
CA MET A 296 15.75 8.21 -13.98
C MET A 296 16.24 7.14 -13.02
N ASP A 297 17.32 6.41 -13.33
CA ASP A 297 17.79 5.25 -12.56
C ASP A 297 18.03 5.56 -11.07
N ARG A 298 18.40 6.81 -10.74
CA ARG A 298 18.65 7.25 -9.35
C ARG A 298 17.37 7.46 -8.52
N TYR A 299 16.22 7.51 -9.17
CA TYR A 299 14.92 7.74 -8.54
C TYR A 299 14.08 6.46 -8.46
N ILE A 300 14.43 5.44 -9.25
CA ILE A 300 13.64 4.23 -9.42
C ILE A 300 14.15 3.13 -8.47
N MET A 301 13.22 2.50 -7.75
CA MET A 301 13.52 1.36 -6.88
C MET A 301 14.12 0.19 -7.70
N PRO A 302 15.25 -0.41 -7.27
CA PRO A 302 15.92 -1.47 -8.01
C PRO A 302 15.04 -2.68 -8.35
N GLU A 303 14.14 -3.03 -7.44
CA GLU A 303 13.28 -4.22 -7.47
C GLU A 303 12.39 -4.26 -8.71
N PHE A 304 11.95 -3.10 -9.22
CA PHE A 304 11.00 -3.00 -10.34
C PHE A 304 11.50 -2.06 -11.43
N LYS A 305 12.82 -1.83 -11.52
CA LYS A 305 13.39 -0.75 -12.32
C LYS A 305 12.92 -0.76 -13.78
N GLU A 306 13.13 -1.86 -14.48
CA GLU A 306 12.81 -1.96 -15.91
C GLU A 306 11.30 -1.82 -16.14
N ARG A 307 10.46 -2.50 -15.34
CA ARG A 307 9.00 -2.36 -15.42
C ARG A 307 8.54 -0.92 -15.20
N ILE A 308 9.11 -0.22 -14.22
CA ILE A 308 8.76 1.18 -13.97
C ILE A 308 9.15 2.04 -15.17
N LYS A 309 10.35 1.85 -15.75
CA LYS A 309 10.79 2.58 -16.95
C LYS A 309 9.89 2.32 -18.15
N ASP A 310 9.51 1.07 -18.37
CA ASP A 310 8.58 0.67 -19.44
C ASP A 310 7.23 1.39 -19.31
N VAL A 311 6.70 1.48 -18.09
CA VAL A 311 5.43 2.19 -17.84
C VAL A 311 5.59 3.71 -18.03
N LEU A 312 6.71 4.29 -17.58
CA LEU A 312 6.97 5.72 -17.71
C LEU A 312 7.11 6.18 -19.17
N ASN A 313 7.57 5.30 -20.06
CA ASN A 313 7.72 5.58 -21.49
C ASN A 313 6.39 5.59 -22.26
N GLN A 314 5.27 5.24 -21.61
CA GLN A 314 3.93 5.19 -22.20
C GLN A 314 3.05 6.36 -21.74
N ASP A 315 2.12 6.77 -22.60
CA ASP A 315 1.10 7.77 -22.27
C ASP A 315 0.02 7.19 -21.34
N GLU A 316 -0.70 8.04 -20.59
CA GLU A 316 -1.77 7.52 -19.69
C GLU A 316 -2.82 6.80 -20.53
N SER A 317 -3.17 5.62 -20.06
CA SER A 317 -4.24 4.81 -20.58
C SER A 317 -4.74 3.87 -19.48
N ASP A 318 -5.85 3.18 -19.75
CA ASP A 318 -6.33 2.12 -18.85
C ASP A 318 -5.30 1.00 -18.73
N GLU A 319 -4.56 0.71 -19.81
CA GLU A 319 -3.48 -0.27 -19.82
C GLU A 319 -2.30 0.14 -18.93
N VAL A 320 -1.82 1.39 -19.05
CA VAL A 320 -0.78 1.93 -18.15
C VAL A 320 -1.23 1.93 -16.69
N THR A 321 -2.52 2.21 -16.45
CA THR A 321 -3.11 2.13 -15.11
C THR A 321 -3.05 0.70 -14.57
N LEU A 322 -3.38 -0.29 -15.39
CA LEU A 322 -3.27 -1.70 -15.03
C LEU A 322 -1.81 -2.08 -14.74
N GLN A 323 -0.85 -1.65 -15.57
CA GLN A 323 0.57 -1.92 -15.35
C GLN A 323 1.07 -1.36 -14.02
N TRP A 324 0.72 -0.11 -13.67
CA TRP A 324 0.99 0.45 -12.34
C TRP A 324 0.39 -0.40 -11.21
N ASN A 325 -0.84 -0.89 -11.40
CA ASN A 325 -1.52 -1.73 -10.42
C ASN A 325 -0.85 -3.08 -10.22
N THR A 326 -0.23 -3.66 -11.27
CA THR A 326 0.53 -4.90 -11.16
C THR A 326 1.82 -4.72 -10.35
N ILE A 327 2.51 -3.58 -10.52
CA ILE A 327 3.71 -3.26 -9.73
C ILE A 327 3.30 -3.05 -8.28
N LEU A 328 2.23 -2.27 -8.06
CA LEU A 328 1.67 -2.02 -6.74
C LEU A 328 1.27 -3.33 -6.03
N ARG A 329 0.65 -4.26 -6.74
CA ARG A 329 0.30 -5.59 -6.23
C ARG A 329 1.55 -6.32 -5.75
N ASP A 330 2.56 -6.44 -6.60
CA ASP A 330 3.74 -7.24 -6.29
C ASP A 330 4.51 -6.65 -5.08
N ILE A 331 4.57 -5.31 -4.96
CA ILE A 331 5.10 -4.62 -3.77
C ILE A 331 4.32 -5.04 -2.51
N MET A 332 2.98 -4.94 -2.54
CA MET A 332 2.16 -5.26 -1.38
C MET A 332 2.26 -6.73 -0.97
N PHE A 333 2.29 -7.66 -1.93
CA PHE A 333 2.45 -9.09 -1.66
C PHE A 333 3.80 -9.38 -1.00
N SER A 334 4.89 -8.84 -1.56
CA SER A 334 6.23 -9.00 -0.99
C SER A 334 6.31 -8.50 0.45
N ALA A 335 5.86 -7.26 0.69
CA ALA A 335 5.95 -6.64 2.02
C ALA A 335 5.14 -7.41 3.08
N VAL A 336 3.91 -7.83 2.75
CA VAL A 336 3.08 -8.61 3.68
C VAL A 336 3.71 -9.97 3.96
N ASN A 337 4.21 -10.66 2.94
CA ASN A 337 4.83 -11.98 3.09
C ASN A 337 6.07 -11.92 3.98
N GLU A 338 6.99 -10.99 3.71
CA GLU A 338 8.24 -10.85 4.48
C GLU A 338 7.96 -10.57 5.96
N ASP A 339 7.10 -9.60 6.25
CA ASP A 339 6.77 -9.24 7.62
C ASP A 339 5.97 -10.36 8.32
N TYR A 340 5.10 -11.07 7.59
CA TYR A 340 4.35 -12.21 8.12
C TYR A 340 5.30 -13.36 8.52
N HIS A 341 6.18 -13.76 7.60
CA HIS A 341 7.10 -14.87 7.83
C HIS A 341 8.09 -14.54 8.94
N TYR A 342 8.67 -13.33 8.94
CA TYR A 342 9.57 -12.88 9.99
C TYR A 342 8.86 -12.84 11.36
N ALA A 343 7.66 -12.24 11.44
CA ALA A 343 6.89 -12.17 12.68
C ALA A 343 6.59 -13.56 13.23
N ARG A 344 6.21 -14.51 12.36
CA ARG A 344 5.94 -15.89 12.73
C ARG A 344 7.19 -16.61 13.23
N GLU A 345 8.31 -16.48 12.52
CA GLU A 345 9.57 -17.15 12.87
C GLU A 345 10.16 -16.64 14.19
N GLN A 346 10.07 -15.33 14.44
CA GLN A 346 10.61 -14.69 15.64
C GLN A 346 9.61 -14.63 16.80
N GLY A 347 8.33 -14.96 16.57
CA GLY A 347 7.29 -14.87 17.59
C GLY A 347 6.98 -13.44 18.03
N VAL A 348 7.07 -12.48 17.11
CA VAL A 348 6.78 -11.05 17.33
C VAL A 348 5.56 -10.60 16.53
N SER A 349 5.11 -9.36 16.71
CA SER A 349 4.03 -8.81 15.89
C SER A 349 4.53 -8.48 14.48
N MET A 350 3.63 -8.46 13.48
CA MET A 350 3.98 -7.96 12.13
C MET A 350 4.49 -6.52 12.18
N LYS A 351 3.98 -5.69 13.10
CA LYS A 351 4.42 -4.30 13.23
C LYS A 351 5.86 -4.19 13.75
N ASP A 352 6.26 -5.05 14.68
CA ASP A 352 7.65 -5.10 15.14
C ASP A 352 8.59 -5.53 14.00
N ALA A 353 8.18 -6.52 13.21
CA ALA A 353 8.91 -6.94 12.00
C ALA A 353 9.08 -5.77 11.01
N GLY A 354 7.98 -5.09 10.69
CA GLY A 354 7.97 -3.94 9.80
C GLY A 354 8.78 -2.75 10.28
N PHE A 355 8.73 -2.44 11.58
CA PHE A 355 9.57 -1.39 12.18
C PHE A 355 11.05 -1.75 12.15
N LEU A 356 11.41 -2.99 12.45
CA LEU A 356 12.80 -3.45 12.36
C LEU A 356 13.33 -3.28 10.93
N ASN A 357 12.59 -3.78 9.95
CA ASN A 357 12.92 -3.65 8.53
C ASN A 357 13.11 -2.18 8.13
N SER A 358 12.14 -1.33 8.47
CA SER A 358 12.19 0.10 8.17
C SER A 358 13.36 0.82 8.83
N GLN A 359 13.65 0.53 10.10
CA GLN A 359 14.76 1.14 10.86
C GLN A 359 16.11 0.73 10.28
N LEU A 360 16.30 -0.55 9.95
CA LEU A 360 17.54 -1.05 9.38
C LEU A 360 17.79 -0.49 7.98
N ARG A 361 16.73 -0.35 7.16
CA ARG A 361 16.83 0.29 5.84
C ARG A 361 17.24 1.76 5.92
N VAL A 362 16.66 2.51 6.86
CA VAL A 362 17.04 3.91 7.13
C VAL A 362 18.47 4.00 7.68
N LEU A 363 18.85 3.10 8.59
CA LEU A 363 20.21 3.03 9.13
C LEU A 363 21.23 2.75 8.03
N ALA A 364 20.98 1.76 7.16
CA ALA A 364 21.84 1.46 6.02
C ALA A 364 22.02 2.68 5.10
N ALA A 365 20.92 3.37 4.78
CA ALA A 365 20.97 4.59 3.99
C ALA A 365 21.79 5.72 4.66
N GLY A 366 21.70 5.85 5.99
CA GLY A 366 22.50 6.77 6.78
C GLY A 366 24.00 6.44 6.74
N LEU A 367 24.34 5.16 6.94
CA LEU A 367 25.73 4.67 6.91
C LEU A 367 26.37 4.89 5.53
N CYS A 368 25.63 4.70 4.44
CA CYS A 368 26.12 4.95 3.08
C CYS A 368 26.54 6.40 2.80
N ARG A 369 26.13 7.35 3.66
CA ARG A 369 26.50 8.78 3.54
C ARG A 369 27.80 9.11 4.26
N LEU A 370 28.25 8.25 5.16
CA LEU A 370 29.48 8.42 5.95
C LEU A 370 30.72 7.93 5.18
N SER A 371 31.92 8.23 5.68
CA SER A 371 33.13 7.49 5.22
C SER A 371 33.09 6.03 5.71
N ASP A 372 33.80 5.14 5.02
CA ASP A 372 33.82 3.72 5.37
C ASP A 372 34.29 3.49 6.82
N ALA A 373 35.31 4.25 7.27
CA ALA A 373 35.81 4.18 8.64
C ALA A 373 34.78 4.61 9.70
N GLU A 374 34.01 5.67 9.43
CA GLU A 374 32.93 6.12 10.33
C GLU A 374 31.79 5.10 10.36
N ALA A 375 31.40 4.58 9.19
CA ALA A 375 30.36 3.56 9.08
C ALA A 375 30.74 2.28 9.83
N ASP A 376 31.95 1.75 9.63
CA ASP A 376 32.42 0.56 10.34
C ASP A 376 32.55 0.80 11.84
N SER A 377 33.00 1.99 12.25
CA SER A 377 33.02 2.37 13.67
C SER A 377 31.62 2.34 14.28
N MET A 378 30.61 2.89 13.59
CA MET A 378 29.22 2.85 14.07
C MET A 378 28.67 1.42 14.11
N ILE A 379 28.85 0.64 13.05
CA ILE A 379 28.37 -0.76 12.99
C ILE A 379 28.96 -1.58 14.14
N SER A 380 30.24 -1.38 14.47
CA SER A 380 30.92 -2.12 15.54
C SER A 380 30.30 -1.92 16.94
N THR A 381 29.52 -0.86 17.15
CA THR A 381 28.80 -0.58 18.41
C THR A 381 27.45 -1.28 18.52
N LEU A 382 26.93 -1.86 17.43
CA LEU A 382 25.63 -2.52 17.40
C LEU A 382 25.71 -3.97 17.93
N PRO A 383 24.60 -4.56 18.40
CA PRO A 383 24.56 -5.99 18.73
C PRO A 383 24.96 -6.87 17.53
N GLY A 384 25.61 -8.01 17.79
CA GLY A 384 26.15 -8.88 16.74
C GLY A 384 25.11 -9.34 15.71
N GLU A 385 23.92 -9.74 16.17
CA GLU A 385 22.79 -10.11 15.29
C GLU A 385 22.36 -8.95 14.39
N THR A 386 22.34 -7.72 14.92
CA THR A 386 22.04 -6.51 14.14
C THR A 386 23.12 -6.24 13.09
N GLN A 387 24.39 -6.44 13.42
CA GLN A 387 25.49 -6.29 12.45
C GLN A 387 25.37 -7.28 11.30
N GLU A 388 25.09 -8.54 11.62
CA GLU A 388 24.92 -9.60 10.61
C GLU A 388 23.76 -9.29 9.68
N LEU A 389 22.59 -8.97 10.25
CA LEU A 389 21.39 -8.64 9.48
C LEU A 389 21.61 -7.42 8.57
N LEU A 390 22.19 -6.35 9.13
CA LEU A 390 22.50 -5.13 8.40
C LEU A 390 23.46 -5.38 7.23
N ARG A 391 24.52 -6.18 7.43
CA ARG A 391 25.51 -6.47 6.37
C ARG A 391 24.96 -7.41 5.31
N LYS A 392 24.21 -8.43 5.72
CA LYS A 392 23.72 -9.50 4.83
C LYS A 392 22.58 -9.03 3.94
N GLU A 393 21.66 -8.22 4.46
CA GLU A 393 20.40 -7.91 3.78
C GLU A 393 20.29 -6.46 3.31
N PHE A 394 20.78 -5.49 4.12
CA PHE A 394 20.54 -4.08 3.85
C PHE A 394 21.72 -3.39 3.16
N LEU A 395 22.96 -3.62 3.61
CA LEU A 395 24.16 -3.05 3.00
C LEU A 395 24.59 -3.78 1.71
N SER A 396 24.05 -4.97 1.48
CA SER A 396 24.19 -5.71 0.23
C SER A 396 23.11 -5.36 -0.80
N HIS A 397 22.06 -4.62 -0.39
CA HIS A 397 20.93 -4.31 -1.25
C HIS A 397 21.34 -3.35 -2.38
N PRO A 398 20.85 -3.53 -3.63
CA PRO A 398 21.23 -2.68 -4.77
C PRO A 398 20.95 -1.18 -4.61
N GLU A 399 20.06 -0.80 -3.69
CA GLU A 399 19.76 0.62 -3.38
C GLU A 399 20.98 1.36 -2.80
N VAL A 400 21.90 0.64 -2.16
CA VAL A 400 23.14 1.22 -1.60
C VAL A 400 23.94 1.94 -2.68
N THR A 401 24.04 1.35 -3.87
CA THR A 401 24.74 1.95 -5.02
C THR A 401 24.08 3.26 -5.47
N ILE A 402 22.74 3.35 -5.42
CA ILE A 402 22.01 4.59 -5.76
C ILE A 402 22.39 5.73 -4.79
N ILE A 403 22.50 5.41 -3.50
CA ILE A 403 22.82 6.38 -2.44
C ILE A 403 24.29 6.83 -2.55
N GLN A 404 25.21 5.88 -2.74
CA GLN A 404 26.64 6.17 -2.88
C GLN A 404 26.94 7.04 -4.11
N ASN A 405 26.36 6.71 -5.27
CA ASN A 405 26.55 7.51 -6.50
C ASN A 405 26.02 8.95 -6.34
N SER A 406 24.92 9.12 -5.60
CA SER A 406 24.37 10.44 -5.30
C SER A 406 25.32 11.30 -4.45
N ARG A 407 26.12 10.69 -3.57
CA ARG A 407 27.16 11.38 -2.78
C ARG A 407 28.31 11.84 -3.67
N GLU A 408 28.77 11.01 -4.59
CA GLU A 408 29.88 11.34 -5.49
C GLU A 408 29.55 12.50 -6.43
N MET A 409 28.32 12.55 -6.94
CA MET A 409 27.85 13.67 -7.77
C MET A 409 27.88 14.99 -7.01
N LYS A 410 27.42 15.03 -5.75
CA LYS A 410 27.49 16.24 -4.92
C LYS A 410 28.91 16.71 -4.68
N LYS A 411 29.88 15.80 -4.51
CA LYS A 411 31.30 16.14 -4.37
C LYS A 411 31.93 16.73 -5.63
N LYS A 412 31.36 16.49 -6.82
CA LYS A 412 31.82 17.07 -8.09
C LYS A 412 31.20 18.44 -8.40
N LEU A 413 30.15 18.84 -7.67
CA LEU A 413 29.40 20.09 -7.84
C LEU A 413 29.81 21.19 -6.84
N ILE A 414 30.64 20.86 -5.85
CA ILE A 414 31.28 21.76 -4.87
C ILE A 414 32.77 21.81 -5.24
#